data_AF-A0A937QAJ1-F1
#
_entry.id   AF-A0A937QAJ1-F1
#
_cell.length_a   1.000
_cell.length_b   1.000
_cell.length_c   1.000
_cell.angle_alpha   90.00
_cell.angle_beta   90.00
_cell.angle_gamma   90.00
#
_symmetry.space_group_name_H-M   'P 1'
#
loop_
_entity.id
_entity.type
_entity.pdbx_description
1 polymer ?
#
loop_
_entity_poly.entity_id
_entity_poly.type
_entity_poly.pdbx_seq_one_letter_code
_entity_poly.pdbx_strand_id
1 'polypeptide(L)'
;VSGIIGGVGGVLGFVPLIMFMFFSIAIIEDSGYMARVAYMLDRVLRWFGLHGNSVMALVVSGGISGGCAIPGVLATRVLRDPKERIATLLVVPFMNCGAKLPVYAMLIGAFFSKDKARMMFILTLLSWGFALFAAKIIRSTVLKGPKTPFVMELPPYRAPTIRGLFIHTWERTWHYMKKAGTVILTFSVLLWAMMTFPGLSQDQINTFETQRKELASAFFHSPDIKGMVKGEKDLSALNQKAASRYLDFRSRMNYIGTLQQQAALKRTIAGWIGQRLESITRPLGFDYRTNIALVGGFAAKEVVVSTLGTAYSLGAVDPEETGSISERLKRDPNWNPLQAFTLIVFTMLYVPCIATVISIRKESSWGWAGFSILFNLIVAYVVSLCIRQAGMALGMGGG
;
A
#
# COMPACT_ATOMS: atom_id res chain seq x y z
N VAL A 1 -1.07 7.58 -24.10
CA VAL A 1 -2.29 8.37 -23.79
C VAL A 1 -3.07 7.79 -22.60
N SER A 2 -3.34 6.48 -22.57
CA SER A 2 -4.10 5.83 -21.48
C SER A 2 -3.51 6.00 -20.07
N GLY A 3 -2.17 6.01 -19.93
CA GLY A 3 -1.52 6.19 -18.62
C GLY A 3 -1.69 7.58 -18.00
N ILE A 4 -1.74 8.65 -18.81
CA ILE A 4 -1.92 10.03 -18.31
C ILE A 4 -3.39 10.24 -17.91
N ILE A 5 -4.34 9.80 -18.75
CA ILE A 5 -5.77 9.93 -18.47
C ILE A 5 -6.14 9.12 -17.22
N GLY A 6 -5.62 7.89 -17.08
CA GLY A 6 -5.80 7.08 -15.87
C GLY A 6 -5.17 7.71 -14.62
N GLY A 7 -3.97 8.30 -14.75
CA GLY A 7 -3.30 8.99 -13.64
C GLY A 7 -4.07 10.22 -13.15
N VAL A 8 -4.58 11.06 -14.07
CA VAL A 8 -5.40 12.23 -13.73
C VAL A 8 -6.74 11.81 -13.13
N GLY A 9 -7.38 10.78 -13.69
CA GLY A 9 -8.63 10.22 -13.15
C GLY A 9 -8.48 9.71 -11.73
N GLY A 10 -7.36 9.04 -11.42
CA GLY A 10 -7.02 8.62 -10.06
C GLY A 10 -6.91 9.80 -9.09
N VAL A 11 -6.17 10.85 -9.46
CA VAL A 11 -6.00 12.05 -8.62
C VAL A 11 -7.33 12.76 -8.34
N LEU A 12 -8.18 12.91 -9.37
CA LEU A 12 -9.49 13.56 -9.24
C LEU A 12 -10.46 12.74 -8.39
N GLY A 13 -10.40 11.41 -8.46
CA GLY A 13 -11.22 10.51 -7.64
C GLY A 13 -11.00 10.67 -6.13
N PHE A 14 -9.81 11.10 -5.70
CA PHE A 14 -9.51 11.33 -4.28
C PHE A 14 -9.98 12.69 -3.75
N VAL A 15 -10.28 13.66 -4.62
CA VAL A 15 -10.61 15.03 -4.21
C VAL A 15 -11.82 15.09 -3.27
N PRO A 16 -12.95 14.40 -3.52
CA PRO A 16 -14.10 14.46 -2.62
C PRO A 16 -13.79 13.94 -1.21
N LEU A 17 -13.02 12.86 -1.13
CA LEU A 17 -12.64 12.23 0.14
C LEU A 17 -11.69 13.12 0.94
N ILE A 18 -10.75 13.77 0.26
CA ILE A 18 -9.83 14.75 0.88
C ILE A 18 -10.59 15.99 1.36
N MET A 19 -11.55 16.47 0.57
CA MET A 19 -12.36 17.64 0.92
C MET A 19 -13.20 17.35 2.18
N PHE A 20 -13.81 16.18 2.27
CA PHE A 20 -14.55 15.74 3.46
C PHE A 20 -13.63 15.61 4.69
N MET A 21 -12.44 15.03 4.51
CA MET A 21 -11.45 14.93 5.58
C MET A 21 -11.02 16.31 6.10
N PHE A 22 -10.68 17.25 5.21
CA PHE A 22 -10.30 18.61 5.63
C PHE A 22 -11.44 19.38 6.26
N PHE A 23 -12.68 19.16 5.80
CA PHE A 23 -13.87 19.72 6.43
C PHE A 23 -14.02 19.23 7.87
N SER A 24 -13.92 17.91 8.11
CA SER A 24 -13.96 17.36 9.47
C SER A 24 -12.83 17.89 10.35
N ILE A 25 -11.61 18.01 9.81
CA ILE A 25 -10.47 18.58 10.55
C ILE A 25 -10.73 20.05 10.91
N ALA A 26 -11.26 20.85 9.97
CA ALA A 26 -11.57 22.26 10.20
C ALA A 26 -12.62 22.45 11.31
N ILE A 27 -13.63 21.58 11.40
CA ILE A 27 -14.60 21.58 12.51
C ILE A 27 -13.91 21.39 13.86
N ILE A 28 -12.99 20.43 13.97
CA ILE A 28 -12.31 20.10 15.23
C ILE A 28 -11.29 21.21 15.60
N GLU A 29 -10.67 21.82 14.60
CA GLU A 29 -9.71 22.92 14.75
C GLU A 29 -10.41 24.22 15.19
N ASP A 30 -11.42 24.67 14.44
CA ASP A 30 -12.13 25.94 14.68
C ASP A 30 -12.99 25.90 15.96
N SER A 31 -13.43 24.71 16.38
CA SER A 31 -14.15 24.56 17.66
C SER A 31 -13.25 24.71 18.88
N GLY A 32 -11.93 24.71 18.72
CA GLY A 32 -10.98 24.69 19.83
C GLY A 32 -10.86 23.32 20.52
N TYR A 33 -11.57 22.29 20.02
CA TYR A 33 -11.47 20.92 20.54
C TYR A 33 -10.06 20.36 20.41
N MET A 34 -9.38 20.69 19.30
CA MET A 34 -7.98 20.37 19.07
C MET A 34 -7.09 20.82 20.24
N ALA A 35 -7.15 22.09 20.67
CA ALA A 35 -6.31 22.59 21.76
C ALA A 35 -6.49 21.80 23.07
N ARG A 36 -7.73 21.38 23.37
CA ARG A 36 -8.02 20.58 24.56
C ARG A 36 -7.49 19.15 24.45
N VAL A 37 -7.60 18.53 23.26
CA VAL A 37 -7.00 17.21 22.99
C VAL A 37 -5.47 17.25 23.17
N ALA A 38 -4.82 18.30 22.68
CA ALA A 38 -3.38 18.51 22.89
C ALA A 38 -3.04 18.59 24.38
N TYR A 39 -3.81 19.37 25.16
CA TYR A 39 -3.63 19.47 26.60
C TYR A 39 -3.80 18.12 27.33
N MET A 40 -4.87 17.36 27.02
CA MET A 40 -5.14 16.07 27.65
C MET A 40 -4.06 15.02 27.37
N LEU A 41 -3.53 15.00 26.15
CA LEU A 41 -2.54 14.02 25.71
C LEU A 41 -1.09 14.48 25.99
N ASP A 42 -0.89 15.72 26.40
CA ASP A 42 0.43 16.27 26.67
C ASP A 42 1.19 15.48 27.75
N ARG A 43 0.49 14.99 28.80
CA ARG A 43 1.11 14.14 29.82
C ARG A 43 1.63 12.82 29.24
N VAL A 44 0.86 12.19 28.34
CA VAL A 44 1.24 10.92 27.71
C VAL A 44 2.39 11.14 26.73
N LEU A 45 2.29 12.14 25.86
CA LEU A 45 3.29 12.45 24.85
C LEU A 45 4.63 12.89 25.45
N ARG A 46 4.63 13.65 26.55
CA ARG A 46 5.86 14.06 27.25
C ARG A 46 6.66 12.90 27.79
N TRP A 47 6.03 11.75 28.05
CA TRP A 47 6.73 10.52 28.45
C TRP A 47 7.53 9.91 27.29
N PHE A 48 7.03 10.05 26.06
CA PHE A 48 7.73 9.65 24.83
C PHE A 48 8.64 10.75 24.27
N GLY A 49 8.79 11.88 24.97
CA GLY A 49 9.64 12.99 24.55
C GLY A 49 9.02 13.88 23.47
N LEU A 50 7.71 13.78 23.25
CA LEU A 50 6.93 14.62 22.34
C LEU A 50 6.15 15.69 23.13
N HIS A 51 5.76 16.74 22.44
CA HIS A 51 4.94 17.84 22.96
C HIS A 51 3.46 17.62 22.63
N GLY A 52 2.53 18.06 23.50
CA GLY A 52 1.07 17.92 23.30
C GLY A 52 0.57 18.39 21.92
N ASN A 53 1.13 19.47 21.38
CA ASN A 53 0.81 19.96 20.03
C ASN A 53 1.11 18.94 18.91
N SER A 54 1.98 17.96 19.15
CA SER A 54 2.32 16.92 18.17
C SER A 54 1.15 15.98 17.90
N VAL A 55 0.16 15.92 18.80
CA VAL A 55 -1.07 15.13 18.56
C VAL A 55 -1.75 15.54 17.26
N MET A 56 -1.75 16.83 16.91
CA MET A 56 -2.39 17.32 15.69
C MET A 56 -1.86 16.59 14.47
N ALA A 57 -0.53 16.51 14.36
CA ALA A 57 0.14 15.82 13.27
C ALA A 57 -0.19 14.33 13.25
N LEU A 58 -0.20 13.66 14.42
CA LEU A 58 -0.46 12.23 14.53
C LEU A 58 -1.91 11.86 14.19
N VAL A 59 -2.89 12.62 14.68
CA VAL A 59 -4.32 12.39 14.43
C VAL A 59 -4.62 12.64 12.95
N VAL A 60 -4.16 13.77 12.39
CA VAL A 60 -4.36 14.13 10.97
C VAL A 60 -3.65 13.14 10.04
N SER A 61 -2.53 12.55 10.47
CA SER A 61 -1.82 11.53 9.70
C SER A 61 -2.52 10.17 9.64
N GLY A 62 -3.63 9.98 10.37
CA GLY A 62 -4.39 8.74 10.38
C GLY A 62 -4.32 7.94 11.67
N GLY A 63 -4.04 8.60 12.81
CA GLY A 63 -4.13 7.96 14.11
C GLY A 63 -5.56 7.49 14.49
N ILE A 64 -6.62 8.13 13.97
CA ILE A 64 -8.01 7.82 14.36
C ILE A 64 -8.92 7.52 13.15
N SER A 65 -8.89 8.37 12.11
CA SER A 65 -9.94 8.38 11.06
C SER A 65 -9.45 8.11 9.63
N GLY A 66 -8.31 7.41 9.45
CA GLY A 66 -7.82 7.08 8.11
C GLY A 66 -7.37 8.32 7.31
N GLY A 67 -6.56 9.16 7.94
CA GLY A 67 -6.00 10.39 7.37
C GLY A 67 -4.87 10.17 6.37
N CYS A 68 -4.09 11.22 6.12
CA CYS A 68 -2.97 11.17 5.19
C CYS A 68 -1.70 11.72 5.82
N ALA A 69 -0.58 11.04 5.60
CA ALA A 69 0.71 11.48 6.14
C ALA A 69 1.15 12.85 5.59
N ILE A 70 0.66 13.27 4.41
CA ILE A 70 0.98 14.58 3.82
C ILE A 70 0.46 15.75 4.70
N PRO A 71 -0.85 15.88 4.98
CA PRO A 71 -1.34 16.92 5.89
C PRO A 71 -0.83 16.75 7.32
N GLY A 72 -0.56 15.51 7.77
CA GLY A 72 0.10 15.25 9.06
C GLY A 72 1.49 15.88 9.14
N VAL A 73 2.31 15.72 8.09
CA VAL A 73 3.62 16.37 7.96
C VAL A 73 3.49 17.90 7.98
N LEU A 74 2.53 18.47 7.24
CA LEU A 74 2.33 19.93 7.20
C LEU A 74 1.86 20.50 8.53
N ALA A 75 1.09 19.73 9.32
CA ALA A 75 0.63 20.13 10.65
C ALA A 75 1.79 20.27 11.66
N THR A 76 2.96 19.69 11.39
CA THR A 76 4.14 19.82 12.27
C THR A 76 4.71 21.24 12.33
N ARG A 77 4.32 22.14 11.40
CA ARG A 77 4.72 23.55 11.40
C ARG A 77 4.32 24.32 12.66
N VAL A 78 3.29 23.85 13.37
CA VAL A 78 2.82 24.46 14.62
C VAL A 78 3.80 24.20 15.78
N LEU A 79 4.71 23.23 15.64
CA LEU A 79 5.72 22.90 16.65
C LEU A 79 6.85 23.93 16.61
N ARG A 80 7.03 24.64 17.73
CA ARG A 80 8.06 25.68 17.90
C ARG A 80 9.47 25.11 18.04
N ASP A 81 9.62 23.98 18.73
CA ASP A 81 10.92 23.34 18.90
C ASP A 81 11.31 22.52 17.65
N PRO A 82 12.47 22.79 17.03
CA PRO A 82 12.87 22.11 15.80
C PRO A 82 13.17 20.62 16.00
N LYS A 83 13.64 20.20 17.19
CA LYS A 83 13.95 18.80 17.46
C LYS A 83 12.67 17.98 17.62
N GLU A 84 11.68 18.52 18.33
CA GLU A 84 10.35 17.91 18.43
C GLU A 84 9.65 17.88 17.08
N ARG A 85 9.76 18.95 16.29
CA ARG A 85 9.23 18.98 14.92
C ARG A 85 9.78 17.85 14.07
N ILE A 86 11.10 17.65 14.06
CA ILE A 86 11.73 16.56 13.29
C ILE A 86 11.34 15.18 13.83
N ALA A 87 11.29 15.00 15.16
CA ALA A 87 10.85 13.73 15.74
C ALA A 87 9.41 13.38 15.32
N THR A 88 8.49 14.35 15.37
CA THR A 88 7.11 14.16 14.92
C THR A 88 7.04 13.91 13.41
N LEU A 89 7.82 14.61 12.59
CA LEU A 89 7.91 14.39 11.14
C LEU A 89 8.31 12.96 10.77
N LEU A 90 9.22 12.35 11.54
CA LEU A 90 9.72 10.99 11.29
C LEU A 90 8.74 9.90 11.73
N VAL A 91 7.88 10.20 12.71
CA VAL A 91 6.97 9.25 13.35
C VAL A 91 5.58 9.24 12.69
N VAL A 92 5.15 10.38 12.14
CA VAL A 92 3.90 10.54 11.39
C VAL A 92 3.66 9.42 10.36
N PRO A 93 4.63 9.02 9.52
CA PRO A 93 4.45 7.94 8.55
C PRO A 93 4.06 6.57 9.12
N PHE A 94 4.34 6.28 10.39
CA PHE A 94 3.94 5.04 11.05
C PHE A 94 2.44 4.96 11.34
N MET A 95 1.73 6.09 11.22
CA MET A 95 0.27 6.11 11.34
C MET A 95 -0.43 5.40 10.18
N ASN A 96 -1.65 4.94 10.44
CA ASN A 96 -2.49 4.27 9.45
C ASN A 96 -3.11 5.29 8.49
N CYS A 97 -2.38 5.57 7.40
CA CYS A 97 -2.90 6.35 6.30
C CYS A 97 -4.07 5.64 5.60
N GLY A 98 -5.07 6.39 5.15
CA GLY A 98 -6.22 5.87 4.40
C GLY A 98 -5.83 5.01 3.19
N ALA A 99 -4.71 5.33 2.53
CA ALA A 99 -4.20 4.55 1.40
C ALA A 99 -3.61 3.17 1.79
N LYS A 100 -3.36 2.91 3.08
CA LYS A 100 -2.97 1.59 3.60
C LYS A 100 -4.20 0.70 3.86
N LEU A 101 -5.37 1.30 4.09
CA LEU A 101 -6.59 0.56 4.45
C LEU A 101 -7.02 -0.47 3.40
N PRO A 102 -6.93 -0.22 2.07
CA PRO A 102 -7.27 -1.24 1.07
C PRO A 102 -6.40 -2.50 1.17
N VAL A 103 -5.11 -2.35 1.48
CA VAL A 103 -4.18 -3.48 1.67
C VAL A 103 -4.60 -4.29 2.90
N TYR A 104 -4.90 -3.60 4.00
CA TYR A 104 -5.35 -4.26 5.23
C TYR A 104 -6.69 -4.96 5.02
N ALA A 105 -7.66 -4.28 4.40
CA ALA A 105 -8.98 -4.82 4.12
C ALA A 105 -8.90 -6.08 3.24
N MET A 106 -8.04 -6.07 2.21
CA MET A 106 -7.79 -7.24 1.36
C MET A 106 -7.21 -8.41 2.16
N LEU A 107 -6.12 -8.19 2.89
CA LEU A 107 -5.41 -9.27 3.61
C LEU A 107 -6.21 -9.80 4.81
N ILE A 108 -6.87 -8.93 5.57
CA ILE A 108 -7.75 -9.30 6.68
C ILE A 108 -8.99 -10.01 6.15
N GLY A 109 -9.57 -9.52 5.04
CA GLY A 109 -10.69 -10.17 4.37
C GLY A 109 -10.37 -11.58 3.89
N ALA A 110 -9.14 -11.79 3.41
CA ALA A 110 -8.66 -13.10 2.98
C ALA A 110 -8.39 -14.04 4.18
N PHE A 111 -7.50 -13.67 5.10
CA PHE A 111 -6.97 -14.63 6.09
C PHE A 111 -7.68 -14.58 7.46
N PHE A 112 -8.38 -13.50 7.78
CA PHE A 112 -8.98 -13.25 9.10
C PHE A 112 -10.46 -12.88 9.00
N SER A 113 -11.24 -13.71 8.29
CA SER A 113 -12.63 -13.41 7.94
C SER A 113 -13.59 -13.33 9.14
N LYS A 114 -13.33 -14.07 10.23
CA LYS A 114 -14.18 -14.13 11.43
C LYS A 114 -14.01 -12.92 12.37
N ASP A 115 -12.81 -12.33 12.43
CA ASP A 115 -12.44 -11.31 13.42
C ASP A 115 -11.94 -9.99 12.79
N LYS A 116 -12.54 -9.57 11.67
CA LYS A 116 -12.09 -8.39 10.89
C LYS A 116 -11.96 -7.11 11.72
N ALA A 117 -12.98 -6.80 12.53
CA ALA A 117 -13.01 -5.59 13.34
C ALA A 117 -11.95 -5.60 14.46
N ARG A 118 -11.77 -6.76 15.11
CA ARG A 118 -10.73 -6.94 16.15
C ARG A 118 -9.34 -6.76 15.56
N MET A 119 -9.08 -7.32 14.38
CA MET A 119 -7.81 -7.14 13.70
C MET A 119 -7.53 -5.67 13.34
N MET A 120 -8.51 -4.95 12.79
CA MET A 120 -8.34 -3.52 12.51
C MET A 120 -8.08 -2.69 13.77
N PHE A 121 -8.74 -3.02 14.88
CA PHE A 121 -8.51 -2.36 16.17
C PHE A 121 -7.09 -2.64 16.70
N ILE A 122 -6.64 -3.89 16.67
CA ILE A 122 -5.28 -4.28 17.08
C ILE A 122 -4.23 -3.56 16.23
N LEU A 123 -4.42 -3.48 14.90
CA LEU A 123 -3.50 -2.77 14.01
C LEU A 123 -3.45 -1.27 14.29
N THR A 124 -4.56 -0.68 14.71
CA THR A 124 -4.61 0.73 15.10
C THR A 124 -3.83 0.96 16.39
N LEU A 125 -4.02 0.11 17.40
CA LEU A 125 -3.24 0.18 18.65
C LEU A 125 -1.74 -0.05 18.40
N LEU A 126 -1.41 -1.03 17.57
CA LEU A 126 -0.04 -1.35 17.19
C LEU A 126 0.62 -0.20 16.42
N SER A 127 -0.12 0.52 15.56
CA SER A 127 0.34 1.75 14.90
C SER A 127 0.71 2.86 15.89
N TRP A 128 -0.15 3.15 16.86
CA TRP A 128 0.15 4.09 17.93
C TRP A 128 1.34 3.65 18.78
N GLY A 129 1.39 2.35 19.14
CA GLY A 129 2.48 1.77 19.92
C GLY A 129 3.82 1.95 19.22
N PHE A 130 3.94 1.55 17.95
CA PHE A 130 5.17 1.70 17.18
C PHE A 130 5.56 3.16 16.98
N ALA A 131 4.59 4.03 16.70
CA ALA A 131 4.85 5.46 16.52
C ALA A 131 5.43 6.11 17.80
N LEU A 132 4.78 5.91 18.94
CA LEU A 132 5.22 6.48 20.22
C LEU A 132 6.55 5.86 20.68
N PHE A 133 6.73 4.55 20.49
CA PHE A 133 7.99 3.87 20.79
C PHE A 133 9.15 4.41 19.93
N ALA A 134 8.94 4.55 18.62
CA ALA A 134 9.93 5.12 17.73
C ALA A 134 10.25 6.58 18.08
N ALA A 135 9.23 7.38 18.46
CA ALA A 135 9.44 8.76 18.92
C ALA A 135 10.38 8.82 20.14
N LYS A 136 10.17 7.93 21.11
CA LYS A 136 11.02 7.81 22.29
C LYS A 136 12.45 7.40 21.94
N ILE A 137 12.61 6.42 21.04
CA ILE A 137 13.93 6.04 20.54
C ILE A 137 14.62 7.23 19.89
N ILE A 138 13.98 7.89 18.91
CA ILE A 138 14.55 9.02 18.18
C ILE A 138 14.93 10.17 19.13
N ARG A 139 14.08 10.51 20.11
CA ARG A 139 14.34 11.58 21.07
C ARG A 139 15.44 11.24 22.07
N SER A 140 15.60 9.96 22.41
CA SER A 140 16.67 9.52 23.31
C SER A 140 18.03 9.37 22.63
N THR A 141 18.07 9.01 21.35
CA THR A 141 19.32 8.72 20.62
C THR A 141 19.78 9.89 19.75
N VAL A 142 19.00 10.25 18.73
CA VAL A 142 19.39 11.19 17.66
C VAL A 142 19.13 12.65 18.03
N LEU A 143 18.00 12.94 18.69
CA LEU A 143 17.49 14.30 18.90
C LEU A 143 17.43 14.69 20.38
N LYS A 144 18.57 14.56 21.09
CA LYS A 144 18.70 14.95 22.50
C LYS A 144 18.46 16.46 22.67
N GLY A 145 17.60 16.84 23.62
CA GLY A 145 17.34 18.25 23.92
C GLY A 145 16.41 18.43 25.13
N PRO A 146 16.39 19.64 25.72
CA PRO A 146 15.50 19.96 26.83
C PRO A 146 14.03 19.86 26.39
N LYS A 147 13.15 19.48 27.31
CA LYS A 147 11.70 19.48 27.08
C LYS A 147 11.23 20.93 27.19
N THR A 148 10.54 21.45 26.16
CA THR A 148 10.03 22.82 26.22
C THR A 148 8.87 22.92 27.23
N PRO A 149 8.79 23.98 28.06
CA PRO A 149 7.66 24.18 28.96
C PRO A 149 6.37 24.39 28.17
N PHE A 150 5.32 23.62 28.49
CA PHE A 150 4.02 23.77 27.86
C PHE A 150 3.25 24.93 28.52
N VAL A 151 3.29 26.10 27.89
CA VAL A 151 2.40 27.22 28.21
C VAL A 151 1.42 27.34 27.05
N MET A 152 0.25 26.73 27.19
CA MET A 152 -0.87 26.89 26.26
C MET A 152 -2.03 27.51 27.01
N GLU A 153 -2.38 28.74 26.66
CA GLU A 153 -3.65 29.34 27.07
C GLU A 153 -4.79 28.55 26.42
N LEU A 154 -5.68 27.97 27.24
CA LEU A 154 -6.77 27.15 26.75
C LEU A 154 -7.80 28.04 26.05
N PRO A 155 -8.05 27.89 24.73
CA PRO A 155 -9.03 28.72 24.05
C PRO A 155 -10.46 28.34 24.48
N PRO A 156 -11.40 29.30 24.56
CA PRO A 156 -12.81 29.01 24.80
C PRO A 156 -13.41 28.24 23.62
N TYR A 157 -14.40 27.37 23.89
CA TYR A 157 -15.18 26.72 22.82
C TYR A 157 -15.91 27.79 22.00
N ARG A 158 -15.72 27.77 20.69
CA ARG A 158 -16.42 28.64 19.75
C ARG A 158 -17.14 27.76 18.73
N ALA A 159 -18.38 28.08 18.40
CA ALA A 159 -19.04 27.39 17.30
C ALA A 159 -18.36 27.79 15.98
N PRO A 160 -17.94 26.82 15.14
CA PRO A 160 -17.27 27.14 13.89
C PRO A 160 -18.24 27.82 12.92
N THR A 161 -17.80 28.85 12.22
CA THR A 161 -18.65 29.53 11.24
C THR A 161 -18.72 28.70 9.96
N ILE A 162 -19.93 28.45 9.46
CA ILE A 162 -20.14 27.61 8.24
C ILE A 162 -19.37 28.18 7.05
N ARG A 163 -19.35 29.52 6.88
CA ARG A 163 -18.59 30.16 5.80
C ARG A 163 -17.08 29.94 5.94
N GLY A 164 -16.53 30.08 7.16
CA GLY A 164 -15.11 29.84 7.43
C GLY A 164 -14.72 28.38 7.14
N LEU A 165 -15.56 27.44 7.56
CA LEU A 165 -15.37 26.01 7.29
C LEU A 165 -15.23 25.71 5.79
N PHE A 166 -16.14 26.22 4.95
CA PHE A 166 -16.07 25.99 3.50
C PHE A 166 -14.86 26.67 2.86
N ILE A 167 -14.53 27.91 3.26
CA ILE A 167 -13.36 28.63 2.75
C ILE A 167 -12.07 27.88 3.09
N HIS A 168 -11.86 27.54 4.37
CA HIS A 168 -10.66 26.82 4.81
C HIS A 168 -10.55 25.43 4.19
N THR A 169 -11.67 24.72 4.07
CA THR A 169 -11.70 23.42 3.40
C THR A 169 -11.29 23.55 1.93
N TRP A 170 -11.84 24.54 1.22
CA TRP A 170 -11.55 24.77 -0.19
C TRP A 170 -10.09 25.18 -0.42
N GLU A 171 -9.58 26.14 0.35
CA GLU A 171 -8.19 26.61 0.25
C GLU A 171 -7.18 25.49 0.51
N ARG A 172 -7.39 24.69 1.56
CA ARG A 172 -6.52 23.55 1.91
C ARG A 172 -6.57 22.47 0.82
N THR A 173 -7.76 22.16 0.31
CA THR A 173 -7.95 21.19 -0.78
C THR A 173 -7.27 21.65 -2.06
N TRP A 174 -7.40 22.93 -2.41
CA TRP A 174 -6.75 23.52 -3.58
C TRP A 174 -5.23 23.52 -3.47
N HIS A 175 -4.69 23.88 -2.30
CA HIS A 175 -3.25 23.80 -2.04
C HIS A 175 -2.72 22.37 -2.13
N TYR A 176 -3.47 21.40 -1.61
CA TYR A 176 -3.14 19.99 -1.76
C TYR A 176 -3.11 19.60 -3.24
N MET A 177 -4.15 19.94 -4.01
CA MET A 177 -4.24 19.58 -5.43
C MET A 177 -3.10 20.18 -6.25
N LYS A 178 -2.73 21.46 -6.04
CA LYS A 178 -1.60 22.10 -6.73
C LYS A 178 -0.24 21.50 -6.36
N LYS A 179 0.00 21.17 -5.09
CA LYS A 179 1.34 20.73 -4.61
C LYS A 179 1.53 19.22 -4.70
N ALA A 180 0.54 18.44 -4.28
CA ALA A 180 0.60 16.98 -4.28
C ALA A 180 0.19 16.41 -5.63
N GLY A 181 -0.81 16.99 -6.31
CA GLY A 181 -1.32 16.49 -7.59
C GLY A 181 -0.25 16.41 -8.68
N THR A 182 0.53 17.48 -8.87
CA THR A 182 1.63 17.50 -9.86
C THR A 182 2.68 16.44 -9.58
N VAL A 183 3.05 16.28 -8.30
CA VAL A 183 4.02 15.27 -7.86
C VAL A 183 3.48 13.87 -8.12
N ILE A 184 2.26 13.57 -7.69
CA ILE A 184 1.62 12.26 -7.90
C ILE A 184 1.54 11.95 -9.38
N LEU A 185 1.12 12.90 -10.23
CA LEU A 185 1.02 12.69 -11.68
C LEU A 185 2.38 12.35 -12.30
N THR A 186 3.43 13.10 -11.98
CA THR A 186 4.79 12.81 -12.49
C THR A 186 5.24 11.41 -12.09
N PHE A 187 5.06 11.02 -10.82
CA PHE A 187 5.47 9.70 -10.34
C PHE A 187 4.60 8.56 -10.86
N SER A 188 3.30 8.77 -11.07
CA SER A 188 2.42 7.78 -11.70
C SER A 188 2.85 7.49 -13.13
N VAL A 189 3.25 8.51 -13.90
CA VAL A 189 3.79 8.32 -15.26
C VAL A 189 5.13 7.57 -15.21
N LEU A 190 6.03 7.92 -14.28
CA LEU A 190 7.31 7.22 -14.11
C LEU A 190 7.13 5.76 -13.68
N LEU A 191 6.22 5.49 -12.75
CA LEU A 191 5.89 4.12 -12.33
C LEU A 191 5.32 3.32 -13.49
N TRP A 192 4.37 3.88 -14.23
CA TRP A 192 3.81 3.22 -15.41
C TRP A 192 4.91 2.87 -16.41
N ALA A 193 5.84 3.79 -16.66
CA ALA A 193 7.00 3.54 -17.52
C ALA A 193 7.88 2.40 -16.97
N MET A 194 8.20 2.40 -15.67
CA MET A 194 9.02 1.36 -15.03
C MET A 194 8.33 -0.02 -14.94
N MET A 195 7.00 -0.06 -14.85
CA MET A 195 6.22 -1.30 -14.82
C MET A 195 5.90 -1.82 -16.23
N THR A 196 6.01 -0.98 -17.26
CA THR A 196 5.72 -1.38 -18.65
C THR A 196 6.99 -1.69 -19.44
N PHE A 197 8.09 -1.00 -19.15
CA PHE A 197 9.35 -1.13 -19.88
C PHE A 197 10.49 -1.69 -19.00
N PRO A 198 11.42 -2.48 -19.58
CA PRO A 198 11.40 -3.06 -20.93
C PRO A 198 10.48 -4.30 -21.01
N GLY A 199 9.75 -4.45 -22.13
CA GLY A 199 8.96 -5.64 -22.43
C GLY A 199 9.80 -6.85 -22.85
N LEU A 200 9.16 -7.97 -23.19
CA LEU A 200 9.87 -9.14 -23.74
C LEU A 200 10.58 -8.76 -25.06
N SER A 201 11.75 -9.37 -25.31
CA SER A 201 12.41 -9.32 -26.61
C SER A 201 11.60 -10.12 -27.63
N GLN A 202 11.72 -9.73 -28.90
CA GLN A 202 11.01 -10.40 -30.00
C GLN A 202 11.28 -11.91 -30.05
N ASP A 203 12.50 -12.36 -29.74
CA ASP A 203 12.83 -13.79 -29.70
C ASP A 203 12.03 -14.58 -28.64
N GLN A 204 11.80 -13.96 -27.48
CA GLN A 204 11.03 -14.58 -26.40
C GLN A 204 9.54 -14.61 -26.75
N ILE A 205 9.02 -13.54 -27.36
CA ILE A 205 7.64 -13.49 -27.87
C ILE A 205 7.44 -14.60 -28.90
N ASN A 206 8.36 -14.73 -29.85
CA ASN A 206 8.34 -15.77 -30.88
C ASN A 206 8.40 -17.18 -30.26
N THR A 207 9.18 -17.39 -29.21
CA THR A 207 9.24 -18.69 -28.50
C THR A 207 7.88 -19.06 -27.91
N PHE A 208 7.22 -18.13 -27.21
CA PHE A 208 5.88 -18.37 -26.65
C PHE A 208 4.81 -18.52 -27.74
N GLU A 209 4.92 -17.79 -28.85
CA GLU A 209 4.03 -17.96 -30.00
C GLU A 209 4.20 -19.32 -30.66
N THR A 210 5.43 -19.79 -30.84
CA THR A 210 5.72 -21.13 -31.38
C THR A 210 5.14 -22.20 -30.46
N GLN A 211 5.33 -22.12 -29.15
CA GLN A 211 4.73 -23.05 -28.18
C GLN A 211 3.20 -23.07 -28.25
N ARG A 212 2.56 -21.90 -28.40
CA ARG A 212 1.10 -21.81 -28.60
C ARG A 212 0.66 -22.45 -29.92
N LYS A 213 1.38 -22.19 -31.01
CA LYS A 213 1.10 -22.75 -32.34
C LYS A 213 1.28 -24.27 -32.35
N GLU A 214 2.34 -24.78 -31.72
CA GLU A 214 2.58 -26.21 -31.54
C GLU A 214 1.45 -26.86 -30.74
N LEU A 215 1.07 -26.30 -29.59
CA LEU A 215 -0.02 -26.82 -28.76
C LEU A 215 -1.37 -26.79 -29.52
N ALA A 216 -1.65 -25.70 -30.25
CA ALA A 216 -2.84 -25.58 -31.08
C ALA A 216 -2.84 -26.62 -32.21
N SER A 217 -1.71 -26.79 -32.90
CA SER A 217 -1.57 -27.79 -33.97
C SER A 217 -1.72 -29.21 -33.43
N ALA A 218 -1.16 -29.53 -32.25
CA ALA A 218 -1.30 -30.82 -31.59
C ALA A 218 -2.75 -31.12 -31.18
N PHE A 219 -3.51 -30.08 -30.80
CA PHE A 219 -4.95 -30.21 -30.54
C PHE A 219 -5.73 -30.51 -31.83
N PHE A 220 -5.55 -29.71 -32.90
CA PHE A 220 -6.29 -29.87 -34.16
C PHE A 220 -5.93 -31.17 -34.93
N HIS A 221 -4.72 -31.70 -34.76
CA HIS A 221 -4.28 -32.94 -35.42
C HIS A 221 -4.60 -34.21 -34.61
N SER A 222 -5.17 -34.07 -33.42
CA SER A 222 -5.56 -35.23 -32.63
C SER A 222 -6.68 -36.02 -33.33
N PRO A 223 -6.58 -37.36 -33.42
CA PRO A 223 -7.51 -38.20 -34.17
C PRO A 223 -8.96 -38.11 -33.65
N ASP A 224 -9.14 -37.68 -32.39
CA ASP A 224 -10.45 -37.45 -31.77
C ASP A 224 -11.15 -36.17 -32.29
N ILE A 225 -10.46 -35.20 -32.88
CA ILE A 225 -11.03 -33.88 -33.26
C ILE A 225 -11.19 -33.74 -34.78
N LYS A 226 -10.39 -34.49 -35.55
CA LYS A 226 -10.33 -34.46 -37.01
C LYS A 226 -11.54 -35.18 -37.63
N GLY A 227 -12.74 -34.64 -37.42
CA GLY A 227 -14.00 -35.16 -37.97
C GLY A 227 -15.30 -34.72 -37.30
N MET A 228 -15.27 -33.94 -36.21
CA MET A 228 -16.43 -33.78 -35.30
C MET A 228 -17.38 -32.58 -35.56
N VAL A 229 -17.26 -31.83 -36.66
CA VAL A 229 -18.20 -30.72 -36.93
C VAL A 229 -18.73 -30.82 -38.36
N LYS A 230 -19.85 -31.53 -38.54
CA LYS A 230 -20.63 -31.52 -39.78
C LYS A 230 -22.15 -31.36 -39.61
N GLY A 231 -22.70 -31.16 -38.40
CA GLY A 231 -24.14 -30.83 -38.29
C GLY A 231 -24.68 -30.55 -36.90
N GLU A 232 -25.81 -29.84 -36.87
CA GLU A 232 -26.52 -29.28 -35.70
C GLU A 232 -27.11 -30.34 -34.74
N LYS A 233 -27.10 -31.62 -35.12
CA LYS A 233 -27.54 -32.76 -34.28
C LYS A 233 -26.43 -33.42 -33.47
N ASP A 234 -25.17 -33.01 -33.64
CA ASP A 234 -24.01 -33.53 -32.88
C ASP A 234 -23.76 -32.79 -31.56
N LEU A 235 -24.58 -31.78 -31.22
CA LEU A 235 -24.39 -30.95 -30.02
C LEU A 235 -24.60 -31.72 -28.71
N SER A 236 -25.45 -32.75 -28.71
CA SER A 236 -25.69 -33.65 -27.57
C SER A 236 -24.74 -34.85 -27.52
N ALA A 237 -24.03 -35.13 -28.62
CA ALA A 237 -22.98 -36.15 -28.72
C ALA A 237 -21.57 -35.54 -28.55
N LEU A 238 -21.48 -34.31 -28.03
CA LEU A 238 -20.24 -33.67 -27.61
C LEU A 238 -19.64 -34.49 -26.46
N ASN A 239 -18.92 -35.54 -26.83
CA ASN A 239 -18.43 -36.59 -25.95
C ASN A 239 -17.68 -35.96 -24.77
N GLN A 240 -17.88 -36.47 -23.55
CA GLN A 240 -17.21 -36.01 -22.33
C GLN A 240 -15.66 -35.97 -22.50
N LYS A 241 -15.14 -36.81 -23.39
CA LYS A 241 -13.74 -36.83 -23.83
C LYS A 241 -13.31 -35.60 -24.66
N ALA A 242 -14.14 -35.10 -25.56
CA ALA A 242 -13.86 -33.89 -26.33
C ALA A 242 -13.93 -32.64 -25.43
N ALA A 243 -14.92 -32.58 -24.53
CA ALA A 243 -15.04 -31.51 -23.54
C ALA A 243 -13.85 -31.48 -22.58
N SER A 244 -13.45 -32.62 -22.01
CA SER A 244 -12.28 -32.70 -21.11
C SER A 244 -10.97 -32.37 -21.83
N ARG A 245 -10.81 -32.75 -23.10
CA ARG A 245 -9.61 -32.43 -23.89
C ARG A 245 -9.55 -30.96 -24.32
N TYR A 246 -10.71 -30.36 -24.62
CA TYR A 246 -10.81 -28.91 -24.80
C TYR A 246 -10.48 -28.15 -23.52
N LEU A 247 -10.96 -28.62 -22.36
CA LEU A 247 -10.59 -28.06 -21.05
C LEU A 247 -9.09 -28.21 -20.76
N ASP A 248 -8.48 -29.36 -21.05
CA ASP A 248 -7.02 -29.56 -20.92
C ASP A 248 -6.24 -28.63 -21.86
N PHE A 249 -6.62 -28.55 -23.14
CA PHE A 249 -6.01 -27.63 -24.10
C PHE A 249 -6.13 -26.16 -23.64
N ARG A 250 -7.34 -25.73 -23.23
CA ARG A 250 -7.59 -24.40 -22.67
C ARG A 250 -6.71 -24.14 -21.45
N SER A 251 -6.59 -25.12 -20.54
CA SER A 251 -5.76 -25.00 -19.35
C SER A 251 -4.27 -24.82 -19.69
N ARG A 252 -3.75 -25.57 -20.67
CA ARG A 252 -2.36 -25.48 -21.14
C ARG A 252 -2.08 -24.19 -21.91
N MET A 253 -3.01 -23.75 -22.76
CA MET A 253 -2.92 -22.46 -23.44
C MET A 253 -2.87 -21.31 -22.43
N ASN A 254 -3.71 -21.37 -21.40
CA ASN A 254 -3.73 -20.40 -20.32
C ASN A 254 -2.43 -20.45 -19.50
N TYR A 255 -1.90 -21.64 -19.20
CA TYR A 255 -0.61 -21.82 -18.53
C TYR A 255 0.56 -21.16 -19.30
N ILE A 256 0.64 -21.35 -20.62
CA ILE A 256 1.64 -20.69 -21.47
C ILE A 256 1.45 -19.17 -21.43
N GLY A 257 0.21 -18.68 -21.43
CA GLY A 257 -0.10 -17.25 -21.25
C GLY A 257 0.40 -16.70 -19.92
N THR A 258 0.18 -17.43 -18.83
CA THR A 258 0.71 -17.08 -17.51
C THR A 258 2.22 -17.02 -17.49
N LEU A 259 2.91 -18.00 -18.08
CA LEU A 259 4.38 -18.00 -18.14
C LEU A 259 4.91 -16.80 -18.93
N GLN A 260 4.31 -16.49 -20.08
CA GLN A 260 4.67 -15.33 -20.88
C GLN A 260 4.51 -14.02 -20.08
N GLN A 261 3.40 -13.88 -19.36
CA GLN A 261 3.11 -12.70 -18.55
C GLN A 261 4.01 -12.57 -17.32
N GLN A 262 4.34 -13.68 -16.66
CA GLN A 262 5.32 -13.70 -15.56
C GLN A 262 6.71 -13.31 -16.07
N ALA A 263 7.11 -13.83 -17.24
CA ALA A 263 8.36 -13.45 -17.89
C ALA A 263 8.37 -11.95 -18.27
N ALA A 264 7.24 -11.42 -18.76
CA ALA A 264 7.07 -9.99 -19.02
C ALA A 264 7.34 -9.18 -17.77
N LEU A 265 6.62 -9.49 -16.69
CA LEU A 265 6.68 -8.74 -15.44
C LEU A 265 8.07 -8.77 -14.82
N LYS A 266 8.74 -9.93 -14.84
CA LYS A 266 10.11 -10.09 -14.32
C LYS A 266 11.14 -9.25 -15.07
N ARG A 267 10.93 -8.99 -16.36
CA ARG A 267 11.87 -8.22 -17.21
C ARG A 267 11.71 -6.70 -17.06
N THR A 268 10.57 -6.23 -16.57
CA THR A 268 10.35 -4.80 -16.30
C THR A 268 11.36 -4.27 -15.27
N ILE A 269 11.61 -2.97 -15.25
CA ILE A 269 12.51 -2.35 -14.26
C ILE A 269 12.01 -2.64 -12.83
N ALA A 270 10.69 -2.54 -12.60
CA ALA A 270 10.09 -2.88 -11.33
C ALA A 270 10.26 -4.37 -10.96
N GLY A 271 10.15 -5.26 -11.95
CA GLY A 271 10.43 -6.69 -11.83
C GLY A 271 11.86 -6.99 -11.40
N TRP A 272 12.82 -6.36 -12.07
CA TRP A 272 14.24 -6.50 -11.75
C TRP A 272 14.57 -6.03 -10.33
N ILE A 273 14.03 -4.88 -9.90
CA ILE A 273 14.17 -4.40 -8.52
C ILE A 273 13.54 -5.40 -7.54
N GLY A 274 12.33 -5.88 -7.82
CA GLY A 274 11.60 -6.82 -6.96
C GLY A 274 12.32 -8.16 -6.78
N GLN A 275 12.94 -8.69 -7.85
CA GLN A 275 13.77 -9.90 -7.79
C GLN A 275 15.03 -9.67 -6.96
N ARG A 276 15.67 -8.51 -7.10
CA ARG A 276 16.87 -8.21 -6.32
C ARG A 276 16.57 -7.99 -4.84
N LEU A 277 15.38 -7.46 -4.53
CA LEU A 277 14.89 -7.36 -3.16
C LEU A 277 14.56 -8.71 -2.53
N GLU A 278 14.24 -9.73 -3.33
CA GLU A 278 13.91 -11.09 -2.83
C GLU A 278 15.02 -11.68 -1.96
N SER A 279 16.29 -11.46 -2.32
CA SER A 279 17.42 -11.92 -1.49
C SER A 279 17.37 -11.38 -0.06
N ILE A 280 16.95 -10.12 0.09
CA ILE A 280 16.86 -9.44 1.38
C ILE A 280 15.54 -9.80 2.08
N THR A 281 14.44 -9.95 1.34
CA THR A 281 13.10 -10.15 1.89
C THR A 281 12.67 -11.61 2.04
N ARG A 282 13.47 -12.57 1.55
CA ARG A 282 13.22 -14.01 1.73
C ARG A 282 13.06 -14.44 3.20
N PRO A 283 13.83 -13.94 4.18
CA PRO A 283 13.60 -14.24 5.59
C PRO A 283 12.23 -13.78 6.12
N LEU A 284 11.61 -12.79 5.48
CA LEU A 284 10.26 -12.33 5.81
C LEU A 284 9.17 -13.20 5.18
N GLY A 285 9.54 -14.07 4.21
CA GLY A 285 8.60 -14.86 3.41
C GLY A 285 8.02 -14.09 2.22
N PHE A 286 8.63 -12.98 1.78
CA PHE A 286 8.11 -12.22 0.64
C PHE A 286 8.67 -12.75 -0.68
N ASP A 287 7.77 -13.18 -1.57
CA ASP A 287 8.07 -13.56 -2.94
C ASP A 287 8.29 -12.33 -3.84
N TYR A 288 8.86 -12.55 -5.03
CA TYR A 288 9.12 -11.49 -6.02
C TYR A 288 7.86 -10.68 -6.35
N ARG A 289 6.68 -11.31 -6.39
CA ARG A 289 5.39 -10.63 -6.67
C ARG A 289 5.05 -9.61 -5.60
N THR A 290 5.25 -9.97 -4.33
CA THR A 290 5.04 -9.09 -3.18
C THR A 290 6.04 -7.94 -3.20
N ASN A 291 7.31 -8.22 -3.51
CA ASN A 291 8.33 -7.18 -3.62
C ASN A 291 8.04 -6.19 -4.75
N ILE A 292 7.62 -6.65 -5.93
CA ILE A 292 7.21 -5.76 -7.03
C ILE A 292 6.04 -4.87 -6.59
N ALA A 293 5.06 -5.42 -5.87
CA ALA A 293 3.95 -4.64 -5.33
C ALA A 293 4.40 -3.62 -4.28
N LEU A 294 5.34 -3.95 -3.40
CA LEU A 294 5.91 -3.03 -2.41
C LEU A 294 6.70 -1.89 -3.05
N VAL A 295 7.43 -2.17 -4.15
CA VAL A 295 8.12 -1.16 -4.97
C VAL A 295 7.11 -0.20 -5.58
N GLY A 296 6.01 -0.70 -6.16
CA GLY A 296 4.90 0.15 -6.62
C GLY A 296 4.29 0.96 -5.48
N GLY A 297 4.13 0.33 -4.32
CA GLY A 297 3.61 0.94 -3.10
C GLY A 297 4.42 2.14 -2.60
N PHE A 298 5.73 2.19 -2.88
CA PHE A 298 6.57 3.32 -2.49
C PHE A 298 6.11 4.62 -3.18
N ALA A 299 5.64 4.57 -4.43
CA ALA A 299 5.11 5.77 -5.05
C ALA A 299 3.72 6.12 -4.52
N ALA A 300 2.82 5.13 -4.44
CA ALA A 300 1.46 5.29 -3.96
C ALA A 300 1.00 3.99 -3.28
N LYS A 301 0.52 4.08 -2.03
CA LYS A 301 0.26 2.90 -1.20
C LYS A 301 -0.89 2.05 -1.73
N GLU A 302 -1.88 2.68 -2.35
CA GLU A 302 -3.01 2.03 -3.00
C GLU A 302 -2.59 1.16 -4.20
N VAL A 303 -1.43 1.45 -4.82
CA VAL A 303 -0.91 0.68 -5.95
C VAL A 303 -0.51 -0.74 -5.54
N VAL A 304 -0.22 -0.99 -4.25
CA VAL A 304 0.12 -2.34 -3.75
C VAL A 304 -0.99 -3.35 -4.09
N VAL A 305 -2.26 -2.99 -3.86
CA VAL A 305 -3.38 -3.89 -4.14
C VAL A 305 -3.54 -4.13 -5.64
N SER A 306 -3.41 -3.06 -6.44
CA SER A 306 -3.49 -3.17 -7.90
C SER A 306 -2.35 -4.03 -8.47
N THR A 307 -1.11 -3.82 -8.02
CA THR A 307 0.05 -4.59 -8.47
C THR A 307 0.02 -6.03 -8.00
N LEU A 308 -0.45 -6.32 -6.77
CA LEU A 308 -0.72 -7.70 -6.34
C LEU A 308 -1.83 -8.32 -7.20
N GLY A 309 -2.91 -7.59 -7.44
CA GLY A 309 -4.00 -8.02 -8.31
C GLY A 309 -3.51 -8.41 -9.70
N THR A 310 -2.71 -7.56 -10.34
CA THR A 310 -2.09 -7.87 -11.63
C THR A 310 -1.11 -9.04 -11.50
N ALA A 311 -0.17 -9.03 -10.57
CA ALA A 311 0.85 -10.08 -10.43
C ALA A 311 0.26 -11.49 -10.18
N TYR A 312 -0.90 -11.58 -9.52
CA TYR A 312 -1.62 -12.83 -9.28
C TYR A 312 -2.69 -13.12 -10.34
N SER A 313 -3.30 -12.11 -10.97
CA SER A 313 -4.24 -12.30 -12.07
C SER A 313 -3.58 -12.70 -13.38
N LEU A 314 -2.30 -12.39 -13.56
CA LEU A 314 -1.48 -12.95 -14.64
C LEU A 314 -1.26 -14.47 -14.47
N GLY A 315 -1.60 -15.04 -13.30
CA GLY A 315 -1.45 -16.45 -12.97
C GLY A 315 -2.72 -17.29 -12.97
N ALA A 316 -3.91 -16.68 -13.09
CA ALA A 316 -5.18 -17.37 -12.92
C ALA A 316 -6.00 -17.41 -14.21
N VAL A 317 -6.47 -18.63 -14.47
CA VAL A 317 -7.22 -19.15 -15.60
C VAL A 317 -8.69 -18.68 -15.50
N ASP A 318 -9.26 -18.30 -16.64
CA ASP A 318 -10.65 -17.87 -16.89
C ASP A 318 -11.04 -16.38 -16.77
N PRO A 319 -11.49 -15.75 -17.89
CA PRO A 319 -12.10 -14.41 -17.89
C PRO A 319 -13.43 -14.30 -17.11
N GLU A 320 -14.04 -15.44 -16.73
CA GLU A 320 -15.34 -15.52 -16.06
C GLU A 320 -15.24 -15.77 -14.54
N GLU A 321 -14.11 -16.29 -14.02
CA GLU A 321 -13.83 -16.32 -12.58
C GLU A 321 -13.29 -14.95 -12.11
N THR A 322 -14.22 -14.01 -11.95
CA THR A 322 -14.03 -12.77 -11.17
C THR A 322 -13.98 -13.05 -9.65
N GLY A 323 -13.36 -14.16 -9.24
CA GLY A 323 -13.07 -14.44 -7.83
C GLY A 323 -12.26 -13.30 -7.24
N SER A 324 -12.65 -12.84 -6.05
CA SER A 324 -11.94 -11.76 -5.35
C SER A 324 -10.46 -12.13 -5.20
N ILE A 325 -9.53 -11.18 -5.35
CA ILE A 325 -8.08 -11.40 -5.18
C ILE A 325 -7.79 -12.17 -3.87
N SER A 326 -8.59 -11.92 -2.84
CA SER A 326 -8.58 -12.62 -1.55
C SER A 326 -8.69 -14.14 -1.64
N GLU A 327 -9.47 -14.69 -2.58
CA GLU A 327 -9.58 -16.15 -2.79
C GLU A 327 -8.35 -16.72 -3.47
N ARG A 328 -7.78 -15.98 -4.43
CA ARG A 328 -6.56 -16.39 -5.13
C ARG A 328 -5.36 -16.46 -4.19
N LEU A 329 -5.24 -15.50 -3.26
CA LEU A 329 -4.20 -15.56 -2.23
C LEU A 329 -4.36 -16.77 -1.29
N LYS A 330 -5.58 -17.23 -1.00
CA LYS A 330 -5.78 -18.44 -0.17
C LYS A 330 -5.40 -19.74 -0.88
N ARG A 331 -5.51 -19.77 -2.22
CA ARG A 331 -5.17 -20.95 -3.02
C ARG A 331 -3.67 -21.13 -3.22
N ASP A 332 -2.87 -20.09 -3.01
CA ASP A 332 -1.42 -20.15 -3.19
C ASP A 332 -0.75 -20.75 -1.93
N PRO A 333 0.02 -21.85 -2.05
CA PRO A 333 0.66 -22.52 -0.91
C PRO A 333 1.68 -21.63 -0.18
N ASN A 334 2.19 -20.57 -0.81
CA ASN A 334 3.10 -19.64 -0.18
C ASN A 334 2.43 -18.67 0.78
N TRP A 335 1.09 -18.64 0.88
CA TRP A 335 0.39 -17.72 1.75
C TRP A 335 -0.20 -18.41 2.97
N ASN A 336 0.16 -17.91 4.14
CA ASN A 336 -0.45 -18.27 5.42
C ASN A 336 -0.90 -17.01 6.18
N PRO A 337 -1.74 -17.15 7.23
CA PRO A 337 -2.16 -16.00 8.04
C PRO A 337 -0.99 -15.22 8.65
N LEU A 338 0.11 -15.89 8.99
CA LEU A 338 1.32 -15.28 9.53
C LEU A 338 2.01 -14.36 8.52
N GLN A 339 2.10 -14.78 7.25
CA GLN A 339 2.65 -13.98 6.16
C GLN A 339 1.76 -12.80 5.82
N ALA A 340 0.45 -13.00 5.83
CA ALA A 340 -0.50 -11.90 5.67
C ALA A 340 -0.32 -10.86 6.78
N PHE A 341 -0.21 -11.28 8.04
CA PHE A 341 0.05 -10.38 9.17
C PHE A 341 1.44 -9.69 9.07
N THR A 342 2.48 -10.44 8.67
CA THR A 342 3.83 -9.91 8.47
C THR A 342 3.84 -8.82 7.40
N LEU A 343 3.12 -9.04 6.29
CA LEU A 343 2.98 -8.06 5.22
C LEU A 343 2.14 -6.84 5.65
N ILE A 344 1.10 -7.02 6.45
CA ILE A 344 0.33 -5.91 7.03
C ILE A 344 1.24 -5.02 7.88
N VAL A 345 2.03 -5.60 8.79
CA VAL A 345 2.93 -4.82 9.65
C VAL A 345 4.05 -4.17 8.83
N PHE A 346 4.58 -4.88 7.82
CA PHE A 346 5.58 -4.30 6.92
C PHE A 346 4.99 -3.10 6.17
N THR A 347 3.81 -3.23 5.58
CA THR A 347 3.13 -2.15 4.84
C THR A 347 2.74 -0.97 5.76
N MET A 348 2.52 -1.25 7.04
CA MET A 348 2.30 -0.23 8.07
C MET A 348 3.55 0.61 8.36
N LEU A 349 4.72 -0.02 8.48
CA LEU A 349 5.95 0.63 8.95
C LEU A 349 6.90 1.06 7.83
N TYR A 350 6.79 0.48 6.63
CA TYR A 350 7.78 0.75 5.59
C TYR A 350 7.66 2.17 5.03
N VAL A 351 8.69 2.50 4.24
CA VAL A 351 8.97 3.78 3.59
C VAL A 351 7.72 4.62 3.27
N PRO A 352 7.63 5.89 3.71
CA PRO A 352 6.53 6.79 3.35
C PRO A 352 6.35 6.91 1.83
N CYS A 353 5.14 7.26 1.37
CA CYS A 353 4.95 7.51 -0.05
C CYS A 353 5.80 8.69 -0.52
N ILE A 354 6.14 8.74 -1.82
CA ILE A 354 7.01 9.77 -2.39
C ILE A 354 6.50 11.19 -2.10
N ALA A 355 5.17 11.40 -2.15
CA ALA A 355 4.55 12.67 -1.83
C ALA A 355 4.78 13.10 -0.36
N THR A 356 4.80 12.15 0.57
CA THR A 356 5.16 12.39 1.98
C THR A 356 6.64 12.68 2.13
N VAL A 357 7.52 11.95 1.45
CA VAL A 357 8.98 12.22 1.45
C VAL A 357 9.28 13.65 0.99
N ILE A 358 8.64 14.09 -0.10
CA ILE A 358 8.81 15.44 -0.64
C ILE A 358 8.26 16.49 0.34
N SER A 359 7.16 16.20 1.01
CA SER A 359 6.64 17.07 2.07
C SER A 359 7.60 17.17 3.25
N ILE A 360 8.20 16.05 3.71
CA ILE A 360 9.22 16.04 4.78
C ILE A 360 10.43 16.89 4.36
N ARG A 361 10.87 16.76 3.10
CA ARG A 361 11.96 17.59 2.56
C ARG A 361 11.61 19.09 2.63
N LYS A 362 10.38 19.48 2.31
CA LYS A 362 9.93 20.88 2.33
C LYS A 362 9.85 21.45 3.76
N GLU A 363 9.57 20.62 4.76
CA GLU A 363 9.49 21.05 6.17
C GLU A 363 10.83 20.99 6.93
N SER A 364 11.79 20.24 6.40
CA SER A 364 13.08 19.99 7.05
C SER A 364 14.21 20.11 6.03
N SER A 365 14.87 19.00 5.66
CA SER A 365 15.96 18.98 4.69
C SER A 365 16.02 17.64 3.94
N TRP A 366 16.84 17.58 2.88
CA TRP A 366 17.10 16.33 2.15
C TRP A 366 17.73 15.24 3.03
N GLY A 367 18.59 15.61 3.98
CA GLY A 367 19.19 14.67 4.92
C GLY A 367 18.15 13.96 5.78
N TRP A 368 17.17 14.72 6.31
CA TRP A 368 16.08 14.14 7.09
C TRP A 368 15.07 13.36 6.26
N ALA A 369 14.82 13.76 5.01
CA ALA A 369 13.98 12.99 4.09
C ALA A 369 14.61 11.62 3.76
N GLY A 370 15.92 11.58 3.46
CA GLY A 370 16.66 10.33 3.25
C GLY A 370 16.73 9.48 4.52
N PHE A 371 16.97 10.11 5.67
CA PHE A 371 16.94 9.43 6.97
C PHE A 371 15.56 8.79 7.23
N SER A 372 14.47 9.48 6.91
CA SER A 372 13.12 8.94 7.04
C SER A 372 12.94 7.66 6.22
N ILE A 373 13.37 7.65 4.96
CA ILE A 373 13.29 6.45 4.10
C ILE A 373 14.06 5.28 4.73
N LEU A 374 15.34 5.51 5.07
CA LEU A 374 16.21 4.47 5.58
C LEU A 374 15.73 3.95 6.95
N PHE A 375 15.38 4.85 7.85
CA PHE A 375 14.88 4.52 9.18
C PHE A 375 13.59 3.71 9.12
N ASN A 376 12.59 4.14 8.34
CA ASN A 376 11.32 3.42 8.20
C ASN A 376 11.56 2.03 7.57
N LEU A 377 12.44 1.93 6.57
CA LEU A 377 12.75 0.64 5.93
C LEU A 377 13.43 -0.33 6.90
N ILE A 378 14.42 0.14 7.67
CA ILE A 378 15.12 -0.69 8.67
C ILE A 378 14.15 -1.13 9.77
N VAL A 379 13.35 -0.21 10.32
CA VAL A 379 12.38 -0.53 11.36
C VAL A 379 11.35 -1.54 10.86
N ALA A 380 10.79 -1.33 9.66
CA ALA A 380 9.84 -2.27 9.07
C ALA A 380 10.47 -3.65 8.86
N TYR A 381 11.70 -3.71 8.34
CA TYR A 381 12.41 -4.96 8.14
C TYR A 381 12.64 -5.72 9.45
N VAL A 382 13.20 -5.05 10.46
CA VAL A 382 13.51 -5.67 11.75
C VAL A 382 12.24 -6.13 12.47
N VAL A 383 11.21 -5.28 12.53
CA VAL A 383 9.96 -5.63 13.21
C VAL A 383 9.27 -6.80 12.52
N SER A 384 9.15 -6.77 11.18
CA SER A 384 8.51 -7.86 10.46
C SER A 384 9.32 -9.16 10.53
N LEU A 385 10.65 -9.09 10.57
CA LEU A 385 11.51 -10.26 10.79
C LEU A 385 11.28 -10.85 12.18
N CYS A 386 11.25 -10.01 13.23
CA CYS A 386 10.94 -10.46 14.59
C CYS A 386 9.56 -11.14 14.67
N ILE A 387 8.54 -10.57 14.02
CA ILE A 387 7.18 -11.14 13.99
C ILE A 387 7.19 -12.49 13.27
N ARG A 388 7.87 -12.60 12.13
CA ARG A 388 7.93 -13.86 11.37
C ARG A 388 8.66 -14.95 12.14
N GLN A 389 9.81 -14.63 12.73
CA GLN A 389 10.61 -15.58 13.52
C GLN A 389 9.86 -16.01 14.78
N ALA A 390 9.25 -15.08 15.51
CA ALA A 390 8.43 -15.39 16.68
C ALA A 390 7.22 -16.26 16.30
N GLY A 391 6.54 -15.95 15.19
CA GLY A 391 5.42 -16.74 14.69
C GLY A 391 5.83 -18.15 14.27
N MET A 392 7.02 -18.33 13.69
CA MET A 392 7.55 -19.67 13.40
C MET A 392 7.92 -20.43 14.67
N ALA A 393 8.53 -19.77 15.65
CA ALA A 393 8.88 -20.38 16.93
C ALA A 393 7.63 -20.81 17.73
N LEU A 394 6.52 -20.08 17.60
CA LEU A 394 5.23 -20.41 18.21
C LEU A 394 4.43 -21.47 17.42
N GLY A 395 5.00 -22.07 16.37
CA GLY A 395 4.34 -23.09 15.56
C GLY A 395 3.23 -22.57 14.63
N MET A 396 3.01 -21.24 14.57
CA MET A 396 2.02 -20.61 13.69
C MET A 396 2.47 -20.52 12.22
N GLY A 397 3.66 -21.07 11.91
CA GLY A 397 4.26 -21.07 10.58
C GLY A 397 3.95 -22.31 9.73
N GLY A 398 3.30 -23.33 10.30
CA GLY A 398 2.95 -24.56 9.58
C GLY A 398 1.58 -24.47 8.90
N GLY A 399 1.59 -24.49 7.58
CA GLY A 399 0.47 -24.89 6.73
C GLY A 399 0.93 -26.06 5.88
#